data_AF-A0A7S1L5R0-F1
#
_entry.id   AF-A0A7S1L5R0-F1
#
_cell.length_a   1.000
_cell.length_b   1.000
_cell.length_c   1.000
_cell.angle_alpha   90.00
_cell.angle_beta   90.00
_cell.angle_gamma   90.00
#
_symmetry.space_group_name_H-M   'P 1'
#
loop_
_entity.id
_entity.type
_entity.pdbx_description
1 polymer ?
#
loop_
_entity_poly.entity_id
_entity_poly.type
_entity_poly.pdbx_seq_one_letter_code
_entity_poly.pdbx_strand_id
1 'polypeptide(L)'
;GDMVDRGAFARDLYALFAELRRQAAADGGRVVNLMGNHDLMNLEGDLRYVSREDEADFGGRAARREAFAPAGWLGQQLLEFPAAAVAGETLFVHAGLLPEHVE
;
A
#
# COMPACT_ATOMS: atom_id res chain seq x y z
N GLY A 1 3.77 -3.22 2.58
CA GLY A 1 3.65 -3.16 1.13
C GLY A 1 2.91 -4.38 0.63
N ASP A 2 2.50 -4.32 -0.63
CA ASP A 2 1.82 -5.38 -1.36
C ASP A 2 0.55 -5.89 -0.65
N MET A 3 -0.26 -4.94 -0.17
CA MET A 3 -1.59 -5.26 0.35
C MET A 3 -2.64 -5.41 -0.77
N VAL A 4 -2.23 -5.16 -2.01
CA VAL A 4 -3.05 -5.14 -3.23
C VAL A 4 -2.53 -6.18 -4.23
N ASP A 5 -3.36 -6.47 -5.23
CA ASP A 5 -3.15 -7.41 -6.34
C ASP A 5 -3.24 -8.89 -5.96
N ARG A 6 -3.48 -9.73 -6.99
CA ARG A 6 -3.69 -11.19 -6.95
C ARG A 6 -4.90 -11.68 -6.17
N GLY A 7 -5.30 -10.99 -5.11
CA GLY A 7 -6.52 -11.22 -4.32
C GLY A 7 -7.64 -10.26 -4.67
N ALA A 8 -8.64 -10.21 -3.81
CA ALA A 8 -9.75 -9.26 -3.82
C ALA A 8 -9.73 -8.43 -2.51
N PHE A 9 -10.59 -7.42 -2.44
CA PHE A 9 -10.83 -6.60 -1.23
C PHE A 9 -9.66 -5.67 -0.87
N ALA A 10 -8.90 -5.18 -1.85
CA ALA A 10 -7.85 -4.21 -1.59
C ALA A 10 -8.40 -2.97 -0.85
N ARG A 11 -9.61 -2.51 -1.22
CA ARG A 11 -10.31 -1.42 -0.53
C ARG A 11 -10.43 -1.68 0.98
N ASP A 12 -10.92 -2.85 1.34
CA ASP A 12 -11.17 -3.20 2.74
C ASP A 12 -9.87 -3.40 3.51
N LEU A 13 -8.83 -3.95 2.86
CA LEU A 13 -7.50 -4.08 3.46
C LEU A 13 -6.86 -2.72 3.77
N TYR A 14 -6.89 -1.76 2.83
CA TYR A 14 -6.36 -0.42 3.11
C TYR A 14 -7.16 0.31 4.19
N ALA A 15 -8.48 0.12 4.23
CA ALA A 15 -9.34 0.68 5.28
C ALA A 15 -9.02 0.07 6.65
N LEU A 16 -8.86 -1.26 6.72
CA LEU A 16 -8.46 -1.97 7.93
C LEU A 16 -7.11 -1.46 8.46
N PHE A 17 -6.11 -1.31 7.60
CA PHE A 17 -4.80 -0.80 8.03
C PHE A 17 -4.81 0.69 8.37
N ALA A 18 -5.63 1.50 7.71
CA ALA A 18 -5.84 2.90 8.13
C ALA A 18 -6.41 2.98 9.56
N GLU A 19 -7.41 2.16 9.86
CA GLU A 19 -7.99 2.08 11.20
C GLU A 19 -6.98 1.53 12.21
N LEU A 20 -6.22 0.49 11.85
CA LEU A 20 -5.20 -0.08 12.72
C LEU A 20 -4.08 0.92 13.04
N ARG A 21 -3.68 1.77 12.08
CA ARG A 21 -2.74 2.89 12.32
C ARG A 21 -3.30 3.86 13.37
N ARG A 22 -4.58 4.21 13.25
CA ARG A 22 -5.27 5.12 14.19
C ARG A 22 -5.35 4.52 15.59
N GLN A 23 -5.74 3.25 15.70
CA GLN A 23 -5.83 2.52 16.97
C GLN A 23 -4.45 2.39 17.63
N ALA A 24 -3.44 1.97 16.89
CA ALA A 24 -2.08 1.84 17.41
C ALA A 24 -1.56 3.17 17.94
N ALA A 25 -1.76 4.28 17.21
CA ALA A 25 -1.36 5.61 17.67
C ALA A 25 -2.09 6.04 18.96
N ALA A 26 -3.37 5.69 19.10
CA ALA A 26 -4.15 5.99 20.31
C ALA A 26 -3.65 5.22 21.55
N ASP A 27 -3.12 4.01 21.35
CA ASP A 27 -2.58 3.14 22.41
C ASP A 27 -1.06 3.30 22.61
N GLY A 28 -0.45 4.37 22.06
CA GLY A 28 0.97 4.67 22.21
C GLY A 28 1.90 3.79 21.35
N GLY A 29 1.34 2.99 20.44
CA GLY A 29 2.04 2.20 19.44
C GLY A 29 2.08 2.88 18.07
N ARG A 30 2.51 2.12 17.05
CA ARG A 30 2.57 2.59 15.67
C ARG A 30 2.47 1.43 14.69
N VAL A 31 1.66 1.58 13.66
CA VAL A 31 1.69 0.74 12.46
C VAL A 31 2.28 1.56 11.32
N VAL A 32 3.27 0.99 10.63
CA VAL A 32 3.92 1.63 9.48
C VAL A 32 3.69 0.74 8.26
N ASN A 33 2.83 1.19 7.35
CA ASN A 33 2.66 0.54 6.05
C ASN A 33 3.78 1.00 5.12
N LEU A 34 4.67 0.08 4.73
CA LEU A 34 5.68 0.35 3.71
C LEU A 34 5.08 0.30 2.31
N MET A 35 5.65 1.08 1.39
CA MET A 35 5.39 0.96 -0.05
C MET A 35 5.97 -0.36 -0.58
N GLY A 36 5.16 -1.17 -1.24
CA GLY A 36 5.57 -2.35 -2.00
C GLY A 36 5.58 -2.10 -3.51
N ASN A 37 6.06 -3.08 -4.29
CA ASN A 37 6.09 -2.91 -5.75
C ASN A 37 4.69 -2.97 -6.36
N HIS A 38 3.76 -3.74 -5.80
CA HIS A 38 2.38 -3.79 -6.28
C HIS A 38 1.62 -2.50 -5.94
N ASP A 39 1.91 -1.88 -4.79
CA ASP A 39 1.36 -0.56 -4.44
C ASP A 39 1.78 0.50 -5.50
N LEU A 40 3.06 0.51 -5.86
CA LEU A 40 3.62 1.41 -6.87
C LEU A 40 3.04 1.14 -8.27
N MET A 41 2.96 -0.11 -8.69
CA MET A 41 2.34 -0.48 -9.98
C MET A 41 0.91 0.07 -10.10
N ASN A 42 0.12 -0.04 -9.03
CA ASN A 42 -1.26 0.47 -9.03
C ASN A 42 -1.31 2.01 -9.10
N LEU A 43 -0.41 2.72 -8.41
CA LEU A 43 -0.25 4.18 -8.53
C LEU A 43 0.12 4.62 -9.96
N GLU A 44 0.97 3.85 -10.63
CA GLU A 44 1.40 4.09 -12.02
C GLU A 44 0.35 3.66 -13.06
N GLY A 45 -0.72 3.00 -12.63
CA GLY A 45 -1.78 2.49 -13.50
C GLY A 45 -1.39 1.19 -14.23
N ASP A 46 -0.36 0.50 -13.76
CA ASP A 46 -0.04 -0.86 -14.16
C ASP A 46 -0.92 -1.86 -13.40
N LEU A 47 -1.87 -2.46 -14.13
CA LEU A 47 -2.92 -3.31 -13.55
C LEU A 47 -2.74 -4.79 -13.93
N ARG A 48 -1.54 -5.21 -14.35
CA ARG A 48 -1.30 -6.57 -14.86
C ARG A 48 -1.65 -7.67 -13.85
N TYR A 49 -1.62 -7.38 -12.55
CA TYR A 49 -1.85 -8.33 -11.47
C TYR A 49 -3.16 -8.12 -10.71
N VAL A 50 -3.99 -7.19 -11.16
CA VAL A 50 -5.28 -6.90 -10.54
C VAL A 50 -6.28 -8.01 -10.93
N SER A 51 -6.95 -8.59 -9.93
CA SER A 51 -7.99 -9.60 -10.16
C SER A 51 -9.29 -8.95 -10.63
N ARG A 52 -10.14 -9.71 -11.33
CA ARG A 52 -11.46 -9.20 -11.75
C ARG A 52 -12.38 -8.99 -10.57
N GLU A 53 -12.21 -9.79 -9.53
CA GLU A 53 -12.93 -9.71 -8.27
C GLU A 53 -12.60 -8.41 -7.55
N ASP A 54 -11.33 -8.00 -7.51
CA ASP A 54 -10.93 -6.69 -6.97
C ASP A 54 -11.47 -5.55 -7.84
N GLU A 55 -11.40 -5.63 -9.17
CA GLU A 55 -12.05 -4.62 -10.03
C GLU A 55 -13.55 -4.49 -9.74
N ALA A 56 -14.25 -5.61 -9.57
CA ALA A 56 -15.68 -5.62 -9.27
C ALA A 56 -15.99 -5.02 -7.89
N ASP A 57 -15.16 -5.28 -6.87
CA ASP A 57 -15.32 -4.73 -5.53
C ASP A 57 -15.29 -3.19 -5.51
N PHE A 58 -14.48 -2.60 -6.40
CA PHE A 58 -14.40 -1.14 -6.60
C PHE A 58 -15.51 -0.57 -7.51
N GLY A 59 -16.45 -1.39 -8.00
CA GLY A 59 -17.49 -0.96 -8.95
C GLY A 59 -17.03 -0.96 -10.41
N GLY A 60 -15.95 -1.66 -10.72
CA GLY A 60 -15.38 -1.84 -12.05
C GLY A 60 -13.99 -1.21 -12.21
N ARG A 61 -13.31 -1.61 -13.30
CA ARG A 61 -11.94 -1.20 -13.61
C ARG A 61 -11.72 0.31 -13.61
N ALA A 62 -12.65 1.10 -14.14
CA ALA A 62 -12.52 2.56 -14.21
C ALA A 62 -12.53 3.20 -12.81
N ALA A 63 -13.49 2.82 -11.97
CA ALA A 63 -13.60 3.31 -10.60
C ALA A 63 -12.38 2.89 -9.75
N ARG A 64 -11.88 1.65 -9.94
CA ARG A 64 -10.65 1.21 -9.29
C ARG A 64 -9.44 2.05 -9.71
N ARG A 65 -9.27 2.32 -11.01
CA ARG A 65 -8.19 3.19 -11.52
C ARG A 65 -8.26 4.59 -10.93
N GLU A 66 -9.46 5.14 -10.81
CA GLU A 66 -9.66 6.45 -10.19
C GLU A 66 -9.29 6.43 -8.71
N ALA A 67 -9.67 5.39 -7.96
CA ALA A 67 -9.32 5.24 -6.55
C ALA A 67 -7.79 5.24 -6.32
N PHE A 68 -7.04 4.52 -7.14
CA PHE A 68 -5.58 4.39 -7.04
C PHE A 68 -4.79 5.51 -7.75
N ALA A 69 -5.44 6.36 -8.56
CA ALA A 69 -4.76 7.49 -9.19
C ALA A 69 -4.13 8.40 -8.13
N PRO A 70 -3.04 9.15 -8.42
CA PRO A 70 -2.39 10.01 -7.42
C PRO A 70 -3.32 11.02 -6.73
N ALA A 71 -4.37 11.47 -7.42
CA ALA A 71 -5.40 12.36 -6.86
C ALA A 71 -6.58 11.61 -6.21
N GLY A 72 -6.68 10.30 -6.42
CA GLY A 72 -7.66 9.41 -5.82
C GLY A 72 -7.37 9.12 -4.35
N TRP A 73 -8.40 8.66 -3.64
CA TRP A 73 -8.33 8.50 -2.18
C TRP A 73 -7.32 7.43 -1.73
N LEU A 74 -7.18 6.31 -2.46
CA LEU A 74 -6.12 5.33 -2.18
C LEU A 74 -4.76 5.84 -2.65
N GLY A 75 -4.70 6.51 -3.79
CA GLY A 75 -3.43 7.06 -4.28
C GLY A 75 -2.82 8.06 -3.28
N GLN A 76 -3.63 8.96 -2.73
CA GLN A 76 -3.19 9.88 -1.66
C GLN A 76 -2.68 9.14 -0.44
N GLN A 77 -3.39 8.09 0.00
CA GLN A 77 -2.94 7.26 1.13
C GLN A 77 -1.62 6.53 0.83
N LEU A 78 -1.47 5.96 -0.37
CA LEU A 78 -0.26 5.25 -0.78
C LEU A 78 0.96 6.18 -0.85
N LEU A 79 0.78 7.42 -1.29
CA LEU A 79 1.87 8.42 -1.34
C LEU A 79 2.44 8.77 0.04
N GLU A 80 1.73 8.47 1.13
CA GLU A 80 2.25 8.61 2.50
C GLU A 80 3.14 7.43 2.94
N PHE A 81 3.10 6.30 2.23
CA PHE A 81 3.80 5.10 2.65
C PHE A 81 5.29 5.23 2.36
N PRO A 82 6.17 5.14 3.37
CA PRO A 82 7.61 5.23 3.14
C PRO A 82 8.11 3.96 2.42
N ALA A 83 9.15 4.12 1.61
CA ALA A 83 9.85 2.99 0.99
C ALA A 83 10.61 2.13 2.03
N ALA A 84 11.01 2.74 3.14
CA ALA A 84 11.77 2.09 4.21
C ALA A 84 11.40 2.69 5.58
N ALA A 85 11.48 1.90 6.63
CA ALA A 85 11.27 2.38 8.00
C ALA A 85 12.25 1.74 8.98
N VAL A 86 12.72 2.51 9.96
CA VAL A 86 13.59 2.03 11.04
C VAL A 86 12.77 1.91 12.34
N ALA A 87 12.92 0.79 13.03
CA ALA A 87 12.42 0.59 14.39
C ALA A 87 13.53 0.01 15.27
N GLY A 88 14.00 0.82 16.23
CA GLY A 88 15.20 0.50 17.00
C GLY A 88 16.42 0.39 16.08
N GLU A 89 17.09 -0.75 16.12
CA GLU A 89 18.26 -1.07 15.30
C GLU A 89 17.90 -1.84 14.00
N THR A 90 16.60 -2.04 13.74
CA THR A 90 16.14 -2.83 12.59
C THR A 90 15.58 -1.94 11.49
N LEU A 91 16.09 -2.11 10.28
CA LEU A 91 15.54 -1.54 9.05
C LEU A 91 14.55 -2.51 8.39
N PHE A 92 13.39 -1.99 8.01
CA PHE A 92 12.36 -2.69 7.26
C PHE A 92 12.21 -2.08 5.88
N VAL A 93 12.25 -2.93 4.86
CA VAL A 93 12.01 -2.60 3.45
C VAL A 93 11.13 -3.68 2.85
N HIS A 94 10.47 -3.38 1.73
CA HIS A 94 9.61 -4.36 1.08
C HIS A 94 10.37 -5.56 0.51
N ALA A 95 11.51 -5.32 -0.17
CA ALA A 95 12.34 -6.35 -0.77
C ALA A 95 13.68 -6.51 -0.03
N GLY A 96 14.61 -5.59 -0.26
CA GLY A 96 15.96 -5.62 0.30
C GLY A 96 16.75 -4.38 -0.09
N LEU A 97 17.96 -4.25 0.44
CA LEU A 97 18.92 -3.21 0.05
C LEU A 97 19.93 -3.77 -0.96
N LEU A 98 20.27 -2.96 -1.95
CA LEU A 98 21.44 -3.20 -2.80
C LEU A 98 22.72 -2.89 -2.02
N PRO A 99 23.86 -3.55 -2.31
CA PRO A 99 25.12 -3.30 -1.61
C PRO A 99 25.53 -1.82 -1.57
N GLU A 100 25.27 -1.06 -2.64
CA GLU A 100 25.53 0.38 -2.75
C GLU A 100 24.71 1.26 -1.79
N HIS A 101 23.75 0.69 -1.06
CA HIS A 101 22.92 1.38 -0.07
C HIS A 101 23.27 1.00 1.38
N VAL A 102 24.35 0.23 1.62
CA VAL A 102 24.69 -0.34 2.94
C VAL A 102 26.10 0.06 3.42
N GLU A 103 26.71 1.10 2.85
CA GLU A 103 28.01 1.62 3.29
C GLU A 103 27.91 2.64 4.43
#